data_AF-A0A9W7D804-F1
#
_entry.id   AF-A0A9W7D804-F1
#
_cell.length_a   1.000
_cell.length_b   1.000
_cell.length_c   1.000
_cell.angle_alpha   90.00
_cell.angle_beta   90.00
_cell.angle_gamma   90.00
#
_symmetry.space_group_name_H-M   'P 1'
#
loop_
_entity.id
_entity.type
_entity.pdbx_description
1 polymer ?
#
loop_
_entity_poly.entity_id
_entity_poly.type
_entity_poly.pdbx_seq_one_letter_code
_entity_poly.pdbx_strand_id
1 'polypeptide(L)'
;MAISANAVIIHIFGDVPAPIVMGVVRDKWAPNCGTVEDDGDAVLNPRCSEDQNGLKNFMLLSVLWMVWAVILWALAMVAVKRRQRKGVFVLTAPAEI
;
A
#
# COMPACT_ATOMS: atom_id res chain seq x y z
N MET A 1 -8.72 17.69 -13.80
CA MET A 1 -8.21 18.16 -12.49
C MET A 1 -8.33 17.08 -11.39
N ALA A 2 -9.48 16.42 -11.20
CA ALA A 2 -9.64 15.42 -10.13
C ALA A 2 -8.76 14.16 -10.29
N ILE A 3 -8.64 13.64 -11.52
CA ILE A 3 -7.88 12.40 -11.81
C ILE A 3 -6.37 12.63 -11.61
N SER A 4 -5.84 13.75 -12.08
CA SER A 4 -4.41 14.10 -11.95
C SER A 4 -4.02 14.41 -10.51
N ALA A 5 -4.87 15.10 -9.74
CA ALA A 5 -4.61 15.34 -8.32
C ALA A 5 -4.56 14.03 -7.51
N ASN A 6 -5.44 13.07 -7.82
CA ASN A 6 -5.43 11.76 -7.17
C ASN A 6 -4.15 10.97 -7.51
N ALA A 7 -3.70 10.99 -8.76
CA ALA A 7 -2.47 10.32 -9.17
C ALA A 7 -1.24 10.89 -8.45
N VAL A 8 -1.14 12.21 -8.29
CA VAL A 8 -0.04 12.86 -7.55
C VAL A 8 -0.02 12.43 -6.09
N ILE A 9 -1.18 12.35 -5.44
CA ILE A 9 -1.29 11.89 -4.05
C ILE A 9 -0.83 10.43 -3.93
N ILE A 10 -1.25 9.57 -4.85
CA ILE A 10 -0.84 8.16 -4.86
C ILE A 10 0.66 8.03 -5.09
N HIS A 11 1.25 8.81 -6.00
CA HIS A 11 2.69 8.80 -6.23
C HIS A 11 3.49 9.22 -5.00
N ILE A 12 3.09 10.29 -4.33
CA ILE A 12 3.83 10.81 -3.18
C ILE A 12 3.75 9.86 -1.97
N PHE A 13 2.62 9.20 -1.75
CA PHE A 13 2.39 8.41 -0.52
C PHE A 13 2.32 6.90 -0.72
N GLY A 14 2.21 6.44 -1.96
CA GLY A 14 1.99 5.06 -2.33
C GLY A 14 3.18 4.48 -3.07
N ASP A 15 3.13 4.47 -4.38
CA ASP A 15 3.99 3.64 -5.24
C ASP A 15 5.46 4.09 -5.28
N VAL A 16 5.78 5.36 -5.05
CA VAL A 16 7.19 5.82 -4.95
C VAL A 16 7.81 5.53 -3.58
N PRO A 17 7.20 5.87 -2.43
CA PRO A 17 7.81 5.58 -1.13
C PRO A 17 7.74 4.11 -0.74
N ALA A 18 6.72 3.35 -1.17
CA ALA A 18 6.55 1.95 -0.83
C ALA A 18 7.80 1.08 -1.12
N PRO A 19 8.39 1.06 -2.33
CA PRO A 19 9.56 0.23 -2.61
C PRO A 19 10.78 0.62 -1.77
N ILE A 20 10.93 1.90 -1.43
CA ILE A 20 12.04 2.38 -0.58
C ILE A 20 11.88 1.82 0.85
N VAL A 21 10.68 2.01 1.43
CA VAL A 21 10.38 1.51 2.78
C VAL A 21 10.49 -0.01 2.84
N MET A 22 9.90 -0.69 1.85
CA MET A 22 9.95 -2.16 1.74
C MET A 22 11.38 -2.67 1.58
N GLY A 23 12.21 -2.01 0.78
CA GLY A 23 13.62 -2.36 0.61
C GLY A 23 14.37 -2.29 1.95
N VAL A 24 14.26 -1.16 2.65
CA VAL A 24 14.92 -0.97 3.96
C VAL A 24 14.42 -1.96 5.00
N VAL A 25 13.10 -2.25 5.01
CA VAL A 25 12.52 -3.22 5.95
C VAL A 25 12.98 -4.63 5.64
N ARG A 26 13.00 -5.03 4.36
CA ARG A 26 13.54 -6.33 3.92
C ARG A 26 14.98 -6.49 4.37
N ASP A 27 15.83 -5.49 4.14
CA ASP A 27 17.26 -5.56 4.47
C ASP A 27 17.50 -5.69 5.99
N LYS A 28 16.59 -5.14 6.81
CA LYS A 28 16.64 -5.30 8.27
C LYS A 28 16.06 -6.63 8.77
N TRP A 29 15.00 -7.12 8.13
CA TRP A 29 14.28 -8.32 8.58
C TRP A 29 14.84 -9.62 8.00
N ALA A 30 15.50 -9.57 6.85
CA ALA A 30 16.11 -10.72 6.19
C ALA A 30 17.50 -10.38 5.62
N PRO A 31 18.49 -10.07 6.48
CA PRO A 31 19.83 -9.64 6.06
C PRO A 31 20.60 -10.72 5.29
N ASN A 32 20.33 -12.01 5.53
CA ASN A 32 20.99 -13.12 4.84
C ASN A 32 20.27 -13.52 3.54
N CYS A 33 19.19 -12.83 3.13
CA CYS A 33 18.47 -13.12 1.88
C CYS A 33 18.90 -12.23 0.71
N GLY A 34 20.18 -11.87 0.66
CA GLY A 34 20.81 -11.20 -0.49
C GLY A 34 21.42 -12.19 -1.48
N THR A 35 21.86 -11.69 -2.62
CA THR A 35 22.69 -12.41 -3.59
C THR A 35 24.16 -12.38 -3.17
N VAL A 36 24.84 -13.52 -3.29
CA VAL A 36 26.28 -13.68 -3.11
C VAL A 36 26.86 -14.30 -4.37
N GLU A 37 28.12 -14.01 -4.66
CA GLU A 37 28.80 -14.59 -5.81
C GLU A 37 29.40 -15.94 -5.39
N ASP A 38 29.01 -17.01 -6.08
CA ASP A 38 29.54 -18.36 -5.89
C ASP A 38 29.93 -18.90 -7.27
N ASP A 39 31.20 -19.26 -7.42
CA ASP A 39 31.79 -19.77 -8.68
C ASP A 39 31.53 -18.91 -9.94
N GLY A 40 31.43 -17.59 -9.77
CA GLY A 40 31.18 -16.64 -10.86
C GLY A 40 29.70 -16.46 -11.23
N ASP A 41 28.78 -17.14 -10.54
CA ASP A 41 27.34 -16.98 -10.67
C ASP A 41 26.77 -16.21 -9.47
N ALA A 42 25.80 -15.32 -9.73
CA ALA A 42 25.07 -14.62 -8.68
C ALA A 42 23.99 -15.54 -8.10
N VAL A 43 24.30 -16.20 -6.98
CA VAL A 43 23.37 -17.12 -6.30
C VAL A 43 22.76 -16.50 -5.05
N LEU A 44 21.60 -17.00 -4.63
CA LEU A 44 21.00 -16.59 -3.36
C LEU A 44 21.87 -17.10 -2.20
N ASN A 45 22.10 -16.27 -1.20
CA ASN A 45 22.88 -16.68 -0.03
C ASN A 45 22.24 -17.91 0.65
N PRO A 46 22.99 -19.01 0.84
CA PRO A 46 22.46 -20.27 1.39
C PRO A 46 21.92 -20.12 2.82
N ARG A 47 22.35 -19.08 3.54
CA ARG A 47 21.87 -18.74 4.88
C ARG A 47 20.53 -18.01 4.90
N CYS A 48 19.94 -17.69 3.74
CA CYS A 48 18.61 -17.09 3.67
C CYS A 48 17.53 -17.95 4.36
N SER A 49 17.74 -19.26 4.50
CA SER A 49 16.85 -20.15 5.24
C SER A 49 16.75 -19.81 6.74
N GLU A 50 17.74 -19.13 7.32
CA GLU A 50 17.76 -18.67 8.71
C GLU A 50 16.77 -17.51 8.95
N ASP A 51 16.49 -16.71 7.91
CA ASP A 51 15.66 -15.49 7.99
C ASP A 51 14.21 -15.68 7.48
N GLN A 52 13.74 -16.93 7.34
CA GLN A 52 12.39 -17.24 6.83
C GLN A 52 11.26 -16.48 7.56
N ASN A 53 11.39 -16.29 8.88
CA ASN A 53 10.39 -15.58 9.66
C ASN A 53 10.36 -14.09 9.32
N GLY A 54 11.53 -13.47 9.10
CA GLY A 54 11.63 -12.09 8.63
C GLY A 54 11.00 -11.90 7.26
N LEU A 55 11.20 -12.86 6.35
CA LEU A 55 10.60 -12.85 5.02
C LEU A 55 9.07 -12.99 5.05
N LYS A 56 8.53 -13.84 5.93
CA LYS A 56 7.07 -13.96 6.16
C LYS A 56 6.49 -12.64 6.68
N ASN A 57 7.15 -12.00 7.64
CA ASN A 57 6.73 -10.70 8.16
C ASN A 57 6.75 -9.62 7.07
N PHE A 58 7.77 -9.63 6.22
CA PHE A 58 7.88 -8.73 5.07
C PHE A 58 6.72 -8.93 4.07
N MET A 59 6.37 -10.17 3.75
CA MET A 59 5.21 -10.48 2.92
C MET A 59 3.90 -10.00 3.56
N LEU A 60 3.73 -10.21 4.87
CA LEU A 60 2.57 -9.70 5.60
C LEU A 60 2.49 -8.17 5.55
N LEU A 61 3.61 -7.48 5.76
CA LEU A 61 3.67 -6.02 5.64
C LEU A 61 3.26 -5.55 4.23
N SER A 62 3.72 -6.25 3.20
CA SER A 62 3.36 -5.97 1.79
C SER A 62 1.86 -6.12 1.54
N VAL A 63 1.26 -7.18 2.06
CA VAL A 63 -0.20 -7.38 1.97
C VAL A 63 -0.95 -6.30 2.73
N LEU A 64 -0.53 -5.96 3.95
CA LEU A 64 -1.15 -4.92 4.77
C LEU A 64 -1.09 -3.54 4.09
N TRP A 65 0.02 -3.23 3.43
CA TRP A 65 0.17 -2.00 2.66
C TRP A 65 -0.85 -1.89 1.52
N MET A 66 -1.11 -2.99 0.81
CA MET A 66 -2.13 -3.03 -0.25
C MET A 66 -3.57 -2.95 0.32
N VAL A 67 -3.82 -3.63 1.43
CA VAL A 67 -5.12 -3.61 2.12
C VAL A 67 -5.47 -2.19 2.59
N TRP A 68 -4.48 -1.43 3.05
CA TRP A 68 -4.67 -0.03 3.44
C TRP A 68 -5.27 0.84 2.32
N ALA A 69 -4.81 0.68 1.08
CA ALA A 69 -5.37 1.38 -0.07
C ALA A 69 -6.85 1.02 -0.33
N VAL A 70 -7.18 -0.27 -0.22
CA VAL A 70 -8.57 -0.74 -0.38
C VAL A 70 -9.49 -0.15 0.70
N ILE A 71 -9.02 -0.09 1.95
CA ILE A 71 -9.77 0.51 3.07
C ILE A 71 -10.03 1.99 2.82
N LEU A 72 -9.00 2.77 2.45
CA LEU A 72 -9.16 4.20 2.17
C LEU A 72 -10.15 4.46 1.03
N TRP A 73 -10.10 3.64 -0.03
CA TRP A 73 -11.04 3.73 -1.13
C TRP A 73 -12.48 3.39 -0.71
N ALA A 74 -12.65 2.32 0.08
CA ALA A 74 -13.95 1.94 0.62
C ALA A 74 -14.54 3.05 1.52
N LEU A 75 -13.71 3.68 2.37
CA LEU A 75 -14.11 4.80 3.21
C LEU A 75 -14.51 6.02 2.38
N ALA A 76 -13.77 6.34 1.32
CA ALA A 76 -14.10 7.42 0.40
C ALA A 76 -15.47 7.16 -0.28
N MET A 77 -15.72 5.94 -0.74
CA MET A 77 -17.01 5.54 -1.32
C MET A 77 -18.16 5.69 -0.32
N VAL A 78 -17.95 5.26 0.93
CA VAL A 78 -18.95 5.43 1.99
C VAL A 78 -19.20 6.91 2.29
N ALA A 79 -18.15 7.73 2.35
CA ALA A 79 -18.27 9.17 2.59
C ALA A 79 -19.04 9.89 1.47
N VAL A 80 -18.73 9.57 0.21
CA VAL A 80 -19.45 10.10 -0.96
C VAL A 80 -20.92 9.67 -0.93
N LYS A 81 -21.20 8.39 -0.71
CA LYS A 81 -22.57 7.87 -0.63
C LYS A 81 -23.37 8.52 0.49
N ARG A 82 -22.75 8.76 1.66
CA ARG A 82 -23.38 9.49 2.78
C ARG A 82 -23.66 10.94 2.42
N ARG A 83 -22.75 11.64 1.74
CA ARG A 83 -22.98 13.02 1.28
C ARG A 83 -24.07 13.10 0.22
N GLN A 84 -24.10 12.18 -0.75
CA GLN A 84 -25.16 12.13 -1.76
C GLN A 84 -26.53 11.87 -1.14
N ARG A 85 -26.66 10.96 -0.17
CA ARG A 85 -27.93 10.75 0.54
C ARG A 85 -28.40 12.01 1.27
N LYS A 86 -27.49 12.74 1.91
CA LYS A 86 -27.80 14.03 2.55
C LYS A 86 -28.16 15.13 1.55
N GLY A 87 -27.47 15.21 0.42
CA GLY A 87 -27.73 16.20 -0.64
C GLY A 87 -29.02 15.91 -1.43
N VAL A 88 -29.34 14.64 -1.68
CA VAL A 88 -30.63 14.20 -2.24
C VAL A 88 -31.75 14.56 -1.29
N PHE A 89 -31.59 14.31 0.02
CA PHE A 89 -32.58 14.72 1.03
C PHE A 89 -32.85 16.23 1.03
N VAL A 90 -31.81 17.06 0.84
CA VAL A 90 -31.96 18.53 0.75
C VAL A 90 -32.67 18.98 -0.54
N LEU A 91 -32.44 18.32 -1.68
CA LEU A 91 -33.09 18.67 -2.95
C LEU A 91 -34.56 18.22 -3.02
N THR A 92 -34.98 17.23 -2.22
CA THR A 92 -36.36 16.75 -2.15
C THR A 92 -37.18 17.36 -1.03
N ALA A 93 -36.58 18.16 -0.14
CA ALA A 93 -37.35 18.93 0.83
C ALA A 93 -38.15 19.99 0.05
N PRO A 94 -39.50 20.01 0.12
CA PRO A 94 -40.27 21.07 -0.51
C PRO A 94 -39.78 22.40 0.07
N ALA A 95 -39.44 23.35 -0.80
CA ALA A 95 -39.28 24.73 -0.41
C ALA A 95 -40.65 25.19 0.13
N GLU A 96 -40.79 25.25 1.44
CA GLU A 96 -41.98 25.84 2.05
C GLU A 96 -41.98 27.34 1.69
N ILE A 97 -43.03 27.73 0.97
CA ILE A 97 -43.31 29.11 0.51
C ILE A 97 -43.89 29.89 1.69
#